data_AF-A0A7X9UK54-F1
#
_entry.id   AF-A0A7X9UK54-F1
#
_cell.length_a   1.000
_cell.length_b   1.000
_cell.length_c   1.000
_cell.angle_alpha   90.00
_cell.angle_beta   90.00
_cell.angle_gamma   90.00
#
_symmetry.space_group_name_H-M   'P 1'
#
loop_
_entity.id
_entity.type
_entity.pdbx_description
1 polymer ?
#
loop_
_entity_poly.entity_id
_entity_poly.type
_entity_poly.pdbx_seq_one_letter_code
_entity_poly.pdbx_strand_id
1 'polypeptide(L)'
;MYRHSVQDQKLKKELYKICFEDVTLQNKLLNKRATWFEGIFLLSLAASIILLVVSGVLIAFWNTDLSPMYGITMVALLVISLCCMLATISSSRIHIKSQYKDLAFMIGKSKFKLDREVLFSIRCDQVYYYLKNNDYDYNALDDLIAYYSIEGETIKKNGWVPFAIFTAFIFPFWNETVSKNLNWEAMDQIVSLILFALLLPLGVWVWRQNIEMFVFSKSNNYLELARILRTVKTFPKF
;
A
#
# COMPACT_ATOMS: atom_id res chain seq x y z
N MET A 1 -1.70 -23.73 27.08
CA MET A 1 -3.18 -23.77 27.10
C MET A 1 -3.66 -23.65 25.65
N TYR A 2 -4.56 -24.54 25.21
CA TYR A 2 -4.92 -24.93 23.82
C TYR A 2 -4.65 -23.93 22.65
N ARG A 3 -3.45 -23.99 22.06
CA ARG A 3 -3.05 -23.24 20.85
C ARG A 3 -3.70 -23.72 19.52
N HIS A 4 -4.62 -24.68 19.58
CA HIS A 4 -5.20 -25.34 18.40
C HIS A 4 -6.70 -25.65 18.54
N SER A 5 -7.41 -25.01 19.47
CA SER A 5 -8.86 -25.21 19.55
C SER A 5 -9.54 -24.52 18.35
N VAL A 6 -10.64 -25.11 17.87
CA VAL A 6 -11.47 -24.51 16.81
C VAL A 6 -11.94 -23.11 17.20
N GLN A 7 -12.15 -22.87 18.50
CA GLN A 7 -12.54 -21.57 19.04
C GLN A 7 -11.44 -20.51 18.88
N ASP A 8 -10.18 -20.86 19.12
CA ASP A 8 -9.05 -19.93 18.92
C ASP A 8 -8.86 -19.57 17.43
N GLN A 9 -9.02 -20.55 16.53
CA GLN A 9 -8.99 -20.26 15.08
C GLN A 9 -10.17 -19.39 14.64
N LYS A 10 -11.36 -19.63 15.19
CA LYS A 10 -12.56 -18.82 14.90
C LYS A 10 -12.38 -17.38 15.38
N LEU A 11 -11.86 -17.18 16.59
CA LEU A 11 -11.54 -15.86 17.13
C LEU A 11 -10.53 -15.12 16.25
N LYS A 12 -9.44 -15.79 15.85
CA LYS A 12 -8.42 -15.20 14.98
C LYS A 12 -8.98 -14.76 13.63
N LYS A 13 -9.90 -15.55 13.07
CA LYS A 13 -10.59 -15.23 11.82
C LYS A 13 -11.55 -14.06 11.98
N GLU A 14 -12.30 -14.01 13.07
CA GLU A 14 -13.24 -12.92 13.36
C GLU A 14 -12.53 -11.59 13.59
N LEU A 15 -11.42 -11.57 14.35
CA LEU A 15 -10.59 -10.37 14.53
C LEU A 15 -10.05 -9.86 13.18
N TYR A 16 -9.58 -10.76 12.32
CA TYR A 16 -9.13 -10.38 10.98
C TYR A 16 -10.25 -9.76 10.15
N LYS A 17 -11.44 -10.37 10.18
CA LYS A 17 -12.62 -9.88 9.49
C LYS A 17 -13.03 -8.48 9.96
N ILE A 18 -13.11 -8.26 11.27
CA ILE A 18 -13.45 -6.96 11.85
C ILE A 18 -12.49 -5.88 11.34
N CYS A 19 -11.17 -6.12 11.42
CA CYS A 19 -10.20 -5.11 11.05
C CYS A 19 -10.09 -4.85 9.54
N PHE A 20 -10.22 -5.89 8.70
CA PHE A 20 -9.84 -5.80 7.28
C PHE A 20 -10.96 -6.05 6.28
N GLU A 21 -12.11 -6.57 6.70
CA GLU A 21 -13.31 -6.73 5.84
C GLU A 21 -14.42 -5.76 6.26
N ASP A 22 -14.68 -5.61 7.56
CA ASP A 22 -15.76 -4.75 8.06
C ASP A 22 -15.29 -3.29 8.19
N VAL A 23 -14.07 -3.07 8.68
CA VAL A 23 -13.44 -1.74 8.85
C VAL A 23 -12.43 -1.48 7.74
N THR A 24 -12.93 -1.35 6.51
CA THR A 24 -12.11 -0.92 5.38
C THR A 24 -12.06 0.60 5.28
N LEU A 25 -11.02 1.10 4.60
CA LEU A 25 -10.87 2.52 4.31
C LEU A 25 -12.07 3.06 3.52
N GLN A 26 -12.54 2.30 2.52
CA GLN A 26 -13.70 2.64 1.70
C GLN A 26 -14.99 2.70 2.52
N ASN A 27 -15.18 1.76 3.45
CA ASN A 27 -16.42 1.69 4.23
C ASN A 27 -16.50 2.73 5.34
N LYS A 28 -15.36 3.14 5.93
CA LYS A 28 -15.34 3.96 7.15
C LYS A 28 -14.79 5.37 6.97
N LEU A 29 -13.84 5.58 6.05
CA LEU A 29 -13.23 6.90 5.85
C LEU A 29 -13.73 7.61 4.60
N LEU A 30 -14.20 6.87 3.59
CA LEU A 30 -14.69 7.46 2.35
C LEU A 30 -16.22 7.57 2.40
N ASN A 31 -16.72 8.79 2.17
CA ASN A 31 -18.14 8.97 1.88
C ASN A 31 -18.42 8.60 0.40
N LYS A 32 -19.70 8.57 0.01
CA LYS A 32 -20.09 8.29 -1.38
C LYS A 32 -19.37 9.20 -2.38
N ARG A 33 -19.24 10.51 -2.07
CA ARG A 33 -18.57 11.48 -2.95
C ARG A 33 -17.08 11.18 -3.13
N ALA A 34 -16.37 10.87 -2.04
CA ALA A 34 -14.96 10.52 -2.03
C ALA A 34 -14.71 9.22 -2.82
N THR A 35 -15.63 8.25 -2.71
CA THR A 35 -15.57 6.99 -3.48
C THR A 35 -15.70 7.26 -4.99
N TRP A 36 -16.61 8.15 -5.38
CA TRP A 36 -16.74 8.58 -6.78
C TRP A 36 -15.47 9.26 -7.29
N PHE A 37 -14.88 10.19 -6.52
CA PHE A 37 -13.63 10.84 -6.90
C PHE A 37 -12.44 9.86 -6.94
N GLU A 38 -12.37 8.89 -6.03
CA GLU A 38 -11.36 7.82 -6.05
C GLU A 38 -11.48 6.99 -7.33
N GLY A 39 -12.69 6.64 -7.76
CA GLY A 39 -12.92 5.93 -9.02
C GLY A 39 -12.42 6.71 -10.23
N ILE A 40 -12.75 8.01 -10.33
CA ILE A 40 -12.27 8.87 -11.42
C ILE A 40 -10.74 9.01 -11.38
N PHE A 41 -10.16 9.18 -10.19
CA PHE A 41 -8.71 9.22 -9.99
C PHE A 41 -8.04 7.96 -10.54
N LEU A 42 -8.49 6.77 -10.12
CA LEU A 42 -7.91 5.50 -10.56
C LEU A 42 -8.04 5.30 -12.07
N LEU A 43 -9.21 5.60 -12.65
CA LEU A 43 -9.46 5.47 -14.08
C LEU A 43 -8.60 6.43 -14.90
N SER A 44 -8.52 7.70 -14.51
CA SER A 44 -7.73 8.70 -15.22
C SER A 44 -6.23 8.42 -15.13
N LEU A 45 -5.74 7.98 -13.97
CA LEU A 45 -4.36 7.56 -13.79
C LEU A 45 -4.02 6.32 -14.63
N ALA A 46 -4.89 5.30 -14.63
CA ALA A 46 -4.71 4.10 -15.44
C ALA A 46 -4.70 4.43 -16.94
N ALA A 47 -5.64 5.26 -17.40
CA ALA A 47 -5.69 5.71 -18.79
C ALA A 47 -4.42 6.48 -19.18
N SER A 48 -3.91 7.35 -18.31
CA SER A 48 -2.65 8.07 -18.54
C SER A 48 -1.45 7.12 -18.65
N ILE A 49 -1.37 6.09 -17.81
CA ILE A 49 -0.29 5.10 -17.86
C ILE A 49 -0.37 4.28 -19.15
N ILE A 50 -1.57 3.84 -19.52
CA ILE A 50 -1.79 3.07 -20.76
C ILE A 50 -1.36 3.91 -21.97
N LEU A 51 -1.77 5.18 -22.04
CA LEU A 51 -1.36 6.09 -23.11
C LEU A 51 0.16 6.27 -23.15
N LEU A 52 0.81 6.40 -22.00
CA LEU A 52 2.28 6.48 -21.91
C LEU A 52 2.93 5.23 -22.52
N VAL A 53 2.50 4.04 -22.11
CA VAL A 53 3.05 2.78 -22.61
C VAL A 53 2.82 2.62 -24.12
N VAL A 54 1.58 2.87 -24.59
CA VAL A 54 1.24 2.76 -26.02
C VAL A 54 2.06 3.76 -26.84
N SER A 55 2.18 5.01 -26.38
CA SER A 55 2.99 6.01 -27.07
C SER A 55 4.47 5.62 -27.16
N GLY A 56 5.03 5.06 -26.07
CA GLY A 56 6.42 4.57 -26.06
C GLY A 56 6.64 3.41 -27.03
N VAL A 57 5.69 2.49 -27.13
CA VAL A 57 5.75 1.37 -28.09
C VAL A 57 5.65 1.88 -29.54
N LEU A 58 4.73 2.80 -29.84
CA LEU A 58 4.57 3.37 -31.19
C LEU A 58 5.81 4.13 -31.65
N ILE A 59 6.44 4.90 -30.78
CA ILE A 59 7.70 5.59 -31.09
C ILE A 59 8.83 4.57 -31.28
N ALA A 60 9.00 3.62 -30.35
CA ALA A 60 10.15 2.73 -30.33
C ALA A 60 10.14 1.67 -31.45
N PHE A 61 8.97 1.14 -31.81
CA PHE A 61 8.86 0.03 -32.77
C PHE A 61 8.34 0.44 -34.15
N TRP A 62 7.55 1.51 -34.22
CA TRP A 62 6.91 1.95 -35.46
C TRP A 62 7.38 3.31 -35.96
N ASN A 63 8.34 3.96 -35.28
CA ASN A 63 8.91 5.25 -35.67
C ASN A 63 7.84 6.28 -36.06
N THR A 64 6.73 6.28 -35.31
CA THR A 64 5.55 7.08 -35.62
C THR A 64 5.63 8.45 -34.96
N ASP A 65 5.48 9.52 -35.75
CA ASP A 65 5.30 10.86 -35.22
C ASP A 65 3.92 11.00 -34.56
N LEU A 66 3.91 11.11 -33.24
CA LEU A 66 2.67 11.30 -32.48
C LEU A 66 2.19 12.75 -32.56
N SER A 67 0.90 12.93 -32.78
CA SER A 67 0.27 14.25 -32.72
C SER A 67 0.48 14.89 -31.34
N PRO A 68 0.74 16.21 -31.26
CA PRO A 68 0.83 16.95 -29.99
C PRO A 68 -0.40 16.76 -29.07
N MET A 69 -1.56 16.43 -29.65
CA MET A 69 -2.78 16.11 -28.89
C MET A 69 -2.61 14.93 -27.93
N TYR A 70 -1.71 13.98 -28.21
CA TYR A 70 -1.38 12.89 -27.27
C TYR A 70 -0.72 13.41 -25.99
N GLY A 71 0.20 14.36 -26.11
CA GLY A 71 0.84 14.99 -24.95
C GLY A 71 -0.17 15.79 -24.13
N ILE A 72 -1.01 16.59 -24.80
CA ILE A 72 -2.04 17.40 -24.14
C ILE A 72 -3.04 16.52 -23.39
N THR A 73 -3.51 15.42 -24.00
CA THR A 73 -4.47 14.50 -23.36
C THR A 73 -3.86 13.77 -22.16
N MET A 74 -2.59 13.34 -22.23
CA MET A 74 -1.90 12.77 -21.06
C MET A 74 -1.79 13.77 -19.90
N VAL A 75 -1.35 15.00 -20.18
CA VAL A 75 -1.23 16.04 -19.14
C VAL A 75 -2.60 16.36 -18.55
N ALA A 76 -3.65 16.47 -19.37
CA ALA A 76 -5.00 16.71 -18.89
C ALA A 76 -5.49 15.58 -17.97
N LEU A 77 -5.26 14.31 -18.33
CA LEU A 77 -5.63 13.16 -17.50
C LEU A 77 -4.85 13.13 -16.17
N LEU A 78 -3.56 13.47 -16.18
CA LEU A 78 -2.76 13.60 -14.96
C LEU A 78 -3.29 14.72 -14.04
N VAL A 79 -3.65 15.87 -14.60
CA VAL A 79 -4.23 16.97 -13.82
C VAL A 79 -5.59 16.57 -13.24
N ILE A 80 -6.45 15.91 -14.02
CA ILE A 80 -7.74 15.39 -13.55
C ILE A 80 -7.52 14.40 -12.39
N SER A 81 -6.58 13.48 -12.55
CA SER A 81 -6.18 12.50 -11.53
C SER A 81 -5.76 13.19 -10.23
N LEU A 82 -4.83 14.15 -10.29
CA LEU A 82 -4.36 14.91 -9.12
C LEU A 82 -5.50 15.68 -8.44
N CYS A 83 -6.35 16.36 -9.21
CA CYS A 83 -7.51 17.08 -8.68
C CYS A 83 -8.49 16.14 -7.98
N CYS A 84 -8.77 14.97 -8.58
CA CYS A 84 -9.65 13.97 -7.98
C CYS A 84 -9.05 13.37 -6.71
N MET A 85 -7.74 13.08 -6.68
CA MET A 85 -7.04 12.62 -5.47
C MET A 85 -7.18 13.63 -4.32
N LEU A 86 -6.94 14.91 -4.59
CA LEU A 86 -7.12 15.97 -3.59
C LEU A 86 -8.57 16.10 -3.13
N ALA A 87 -9.53 15.97 -4.06
CA ALA A 87 -10.95 15.97 -3.73
C ALA A 87 -11.36 14.78 -2.86
N THR A 88 -10.85 13.58 -3.13
CA THR A 88 -11.06 12.37 -2.33
C THR A 88 -10.57 12.59 -0.90
N ILE A 89 -9.34 13.07 -0.73
CA ILE A 89 -8.75 13.31 0.59
C ILE A 89 -9.52 14.39 1.35
N SER A 90 -9.86 15.50 0.69
CA SER A 90 -10.64 16.58 1.29
C SER A 90 -12.02 16.10 1.74
N SER A 91 -12.72 15.35 0.88
CA SER A 91 -14.05 14.82 1.18
C SER A 91 -14.02 13.78 2.30
N SER A 92 -13.00 12.92 2.33
CA SER A 92 -12.76 11.97 3.41
C SER A 92 -12.55 12.70 4.75
N ARG A 93 -11.74 13.76 4.78
CA ARG A 93 -11.52 14.55 6.00
C ARG A 93 -12.75 15.26 6.51
N ILE A 94 -13.58 15.80 5.61
CA ILE A 94 -14.87 16.38 5.99
C ILE A 94 -15.76 15.30 6.61
N HIS A 95 -15.77 14.09 6.04
CA HIS A 95 -16.52 12.97 6.58
C HIS A 95 -16.04 12.56 7.98
N ILE A 96 -14.72 12.43 8.17
CA ILE A 96 -14.11 12.11 9.47
C ILE A 96 -14.50 13.16 10.51
N LYS A 97 -14.35 14.46 10.21
CA LYS A 97 -14.73 15.54 11.12
C LYS A 97 -16.22 15.55 11.48
N SER A 98 -17.07 15.01 10.60
CA SER A 98 -18.52 14.96 10.84
C SER A 98 -18.94 13.74 11.66
N GLN A 99 -18.40 12.56 11.35
CA GLN A 99 -18.83 11.28 11.95
C GLN A 99 -17.99 10.88 13.17
N TYR A 100 -16.70 11.21 13.17
CA TYR A 100 -15.72 10.86 14.19
C TYR A 100 -15.09 12.14 14.77
N LYS A 101 -15.93 12.97 15.39
CA LYS A 101 -15.55 14.29 15.92
C LYS A 101 -14.42 14.20 16.96
N ASP A 102 -14.48 13.17 17.78
CA ASP A 102 -13.49 12.78 18.77
C ASP A 102 -12.13 12.41 18.14
N LEU A 103 -12.13 11.83 16.93
CA LEU A 103 -10.90 11.47 16.21
C LEU A 103 -10.36 12.60 15.31
N ALA A 104 -11.03 13.75 15.25
CA ALA A 104 -10.68 14.84 14.33
C ALA A 104 -9.28 15.42 14.58
N PHE A 105 -8.75 15.33 15.81
CA PHE A 105 -7.40 15.79 16.14
C PHE A 105 -6.28 14.94 15.51
N MET A 106 -6.60 13.71 15.09
CA MET A 106 -5.65 12.79 14.44
C MET A 106 -5.54 13.01 12.93
N ILE A 107 -6.28 13.98 12.37
CA ILE A 107 -6.19 14.31 10.94
C ILE A 107 -4.82 14.93 10.66
N GLY A 108 -4.07 14.31 9.74
CA GLY A 108 -2.74 14.74 9.38
C GLY A 108 -2.72 16.07 8.63
N LYS A 109 -1.59 16.77 8.68
CA LYS A 109 -1.40 18.07 8.00
C LYS A 109 -1.24 17.93 6.47
N SER A 110 -0.73 16.79 5.98
CA SER A 110 -0.46 16.59 4.55
C SER A 110 -1.76 16.47 3.74
N LYS A 111 -1.88 17.20 2.62
CA LYS A 111 -3.04 17.10 1.72
C LYS A 111 -3.00 15.90 0.77
N PHE A 112 -1.90 15.15 0.75
CA PHE A 112 -1.63 14.06 -0.20
C PHE A 112 -1.73 12.66 0.42
N LYS A 113 -2.10 12.57 1.71
CA LYS A 113 -2.13 11.30 2.44
C LYS A 113 -3.48 11.13 3.13
N LEU A 114 -4.09 9.96 2.93
CA LEU A 114 -5.26 9.54 3.69
C LEU A 114 -4.89 9.29 5.16
N ASP A 115 -5.81 9.63 6.05
CA ASP A 115 -5.58 9.62 7.50
C ASP A 115 -5.68 8.20 8.08
N ARG A 116 -4.68 7.36 7.78
CA ARG A 116 -4.61 5.96 8.24
C ARG A 116 -4.57 5.82 9.77
N GLU A 117 -4.12 6.83 10.49
CA GLU A 117 -4.13 6.84 11.96
C GLU A 117 -5.56 6.89 12.51
N VAL A 118 -6.47 7.62 11.85
CA VAL A 118 -7.89 7.63 12.21
C VAL A 118 -8.49 6.23 11.99
N LEU A 119 -8.18 5.59 10.86
CA LEU A 119 -8.64 4.22 10.58
C LEU A 119 -8.13 3.23 11.65
N PHE A 120 -6.86 3.36 12.04
CA PHE A 120 -6.25 2.54 13.08
C PHE A 120 -7.00 2.70 14.43
N SER A 121 -7.34 3.93 14.82
CA SER A 121 -8.10 4.18 16.05
C SER A 121 -9.51 3.58 16.00
N ILE A 122 -10.23 3.74 14.87
CA ILE A 122 -11.54 3.10 14.67
C ILE A 122 -11.44 1.57 14.79
N ARG A 123 -10.38 0.96 14.24
CA ARG A 123 -10.14 -0.49 14.36
C ARG A 123 -9.88 -0.89 15.81
N CYS A 124 -9.11 -0.10 16.56
CA CYS A 124 -8.86 -0.35 17.99
C CYS A 124 -10.15 -0.35 18.79
N ASP A 125 -11.02 0.64 18.58
CA ASP A 125 -12.31 0.72 19.27
C ASP A 125 -13.18 -0.51 18.99
N GLN A 126 -13.28 -0.92 17.72
CA GLN A 126 -14.08 -2.10 17.37
C GLN A 126 -13.52 -3.40 17.96
N VAL A 127 -12.20 -3.57 17.94
CA VAL A 127 -11.57 -4.75 18.55
C VAL A 127 -11.75 -4.73 20.07
N TYR A 128 -11.63 -3.58 20.72
CA TYR A 128 -11.90 -3.41 22.15
C TYR A 128 -13.32 -3.87 22.50
N TYR A 129 -14.34 -3.35 21.80
CA TYR A 129 -15.74 -3.70 22.08
C TYR A 129 -16.03 -5.17 21.79
N TYR A 130 -15.45 -5.71 20.72
CA TYR A 130 -15.60 -7.13 20.41
C TYR A 130 -14.99 -8.03 21.50
N LEU A 131 -13.77 -7.73 21.96
CA LEU A 131 -13.13 -8.51 23.02
C LEU A 131 -13.88 -8.39 24.36
N LYS A 132 -14.35 -7.18 24.69
CA LYS A 132 -15.17 -6.93 25.88
C LYS A 132 -16.49 -7.69 25.84
N ASN A 133 -17.21 -7.65 24.73
CA ASN A 133 -18.52 -8.31 24.61
C ASN A 133 -18.45 -9.84 24.60
N ASN A 134 -17.27 -10.41 24.34
CA ASN A 134 -17.03 -11.86 24.38
C ASN A 134 -16.31 -12.31 25.66
N ASP A 135 -16.21 -11.46 26.69
CA ASP A 135 -15.54 -11.72 27.96
C ASP A 135 -14.14 -12.34 27.79
N TYR A 136 -13.39 -11.85 26.80
CA TYR A 136 -12.09 -12.43 26.48
C TYR A 136 -11.08 -12.13 27.59
N ASP A 137 -10.32 -13.15 28.00
CA ASP A 137 -9.31 -13.00 29.05
C ASP A 137 -8.20 -12.04 28.61
N TYR A 138 -8.08 -10.91 29.32
CA TYR A 138 -7.04 -9.92 29.13
C TYR A 138 -5.62 -10.52 29.19
N ASN A 139 -5.40 -11.55 30.01
CA ASN A 139 -4.09 -12.21 30.11
C ASN A 139 -3.78 -13.07 28.87
N ALA A 140 -4.81 -13.60 28.20
CA ALA A 140 -4.67 -14.37 26.96
C ALA A 140 -4.44 -13.48 25.72
N LEU A 141 -4.42 -12.15 25.88
CA LEU A 141 -4.17 -11.21 24.79
C LEU A 141 -2.71 -11.25 24.31
N ASP A 142 -1.77 -11.55 25.22
CA ASP A 142 -0.35 -11.69 24.89
C ASP A 142 -0.07 -12.83 23.91
N ASP A 143 -0.82 -13.94 24.04
CA ASP A 143 -0.71 -15.07 23.14
C ASP A 143 -1.19 -14.70 21.72
N LEU A 144 -2.26 -13.92 21.59
CA LEU A 144 -2.74 -13.43 20.29
C LEU A 144 -1.74 -12.44 19.68
N ILE A 145 -1.22 -11.50 20.48
CA ILE A 145 -0.21 -10.54 20.04
C ILE A 145 1.03 -11.27 19.51
N ALA A 146 1.52 -12.26 20.26
CA ALA A 146 2.66 -13.08 19.87
C ALA A 146 2.38 -13.84 18.57
N TYR A 147 1.21 -14.48 18.47
CA TYR A 147 0.79 -15.20 17.27
C TYR A 147 0.84 -14.32 16.02
N TYR A 148 0.14 -13.19 16.03
CA TYR A 148 0.07 -12.31 14.85
C TYR A 148 1.42 -11.64 14.52
N SER A 149 2.24 -11.34 15.54
CA SER A 149 3.59 -10.80 15.32
C SER A 149 4.49 -11.81 14.63
N ILE A 150 4.54 -13.05 15.15
CA ILE A 150 5.39 -14.13 14.61
C ILE A 150 4.92 -14.52 13.20
N GLU A 151 3.62 -14.69 13.01
CA GLU A 151 3.07 -15.07 11.72
C GLU A 151 3.29 -13.96 10.67
N GLY A 152 3.06 -12.71 11.07
CA GLY A 152 3.32 -11.54 10.23
C GLY A 152 4.78 -11.43 9.78
N GLU A 153 5.73 -11.60 10.70
CA GLU A 153 7.17 -11.60 10.40
C GLU A 153 7.60 -12.78 9.54
N THR A 154 7.06 -13.97 9.81
CA THR A 154 7.37 -15.19 9.05
C THR A 154 6.93 -15.07 7.60
N ILE A 155 5.69 -14.62 7.35
CA ILE A 155 5.19 -14.37 5.99
C ILE A 155 6.04 -13.30 5.31
N LYS A 156 6.42 -12.23 6.02
CA LYS A 156 7.29 -11.18 5.46
C LYS A 156 8.63 -11.73 5.02
N LYS A 157 9.29 -12.49 5.89
CA LYS A 157 10.60 -13.09 5.61
C LYS A 157 10.51 -14.02 4.40
N ASN A 158 9.51 -14.90 4.38
CA ASN A 158 9.31 -15.84 3.27
C ASN A 158 8.99 -15.12 1.96
N GLY A 159 8.23 -14.02 1.99
CA GLY A 159 7.93 -13.24 0.80
C GLY A 159 9.14 -12.52 0.19
N TRP A 160 10.21 -12.25 0.97
CA TRP A 160 11.47 -11.70 0.44
C TRP A 160 12.39 -12.75 -0.18
N VAL A 161 12.22 -14.03 0.13
CA VAL A 161 13.11 -15.11 -0.33
C VAL A 161 13.18 -15.17 -1.86
N PRO A 162 12.06 -15.16 -2.63
CA PRO A 162 12.13 -15.17 -4.09
C PRO A 162 12.91 -13.99 -4.66
N PHE A 163 12.77 -12.80 -4.07
CA PHE A 163 13.50 -11.60 -4.50
C PHE A 163 14.99 -11.71 -4.20
N ALA A 164 15.36 -12.19 -3.02
CA ALA A 164 16.76 -12.41 -2.65
C ALA A 164 17.44 -13.44 -3.58
N ILE A 165 16.73 -14.51 -3.94
CA ILE A 165 17.20 -15.50 -4.92
C ILE A 165 17.37 -14.83 -6.29
N PHE A 166 16.34 -14.11 -6.77
CA PHE A 166 16.36 -13.46 -8.07
C PHE A 166 17.49 -12.43 -8.19
N THR A 167 17.69 -11.58 -7.19
CA THR A 167 18.79 -10.59 -7.18
C THR A 167 20.15 -11.26 -7.14
N ALA A 168 20.30 -12.37 -6.41
CA ALA A 168 21.55 -13.14 -6.36
C ALA A 168 21.95 -13.72 -7.72
N PHE A 169 21.00 -14.01 -8.62
CA PHE A 169 21.27 -14.46 -9.99
C PHE A 169 21.41 -13.32 -10.99
N ILE A 170 20.63 -12.24 -10.84
CA ILE A 170 20.68 -11.09 -11.75
C ILE A 170 21.98 -10.32 -11.64
N PHE A 171 22.51 -10.13 -10.43
CA PHE A 171 23.70 -9.29 -10.25
C PHE A 171 24.93 -9.85 -10.97
N PRO A 172 25.24 -11.16 -10.86
CA PRO A 172 26.31 -11.78 -11.65
C PRO A 172 26.03 -11.76 -13.15
N PHE A 173 24.79 -12.01 -13.57
CA PHE A 173 24.42 -11.98 -15.00
C PHE A 173 24.58 -10.57 -15.60
N TRP A 174 24.13 -9.54 -14.87
CA TRP A 174 24.33 -8.15 -15.24
C TRP A 174 25.81 -7.81 -15.36
N ASN A 175 26.61 -8.21 -14.36
CA ASN A 175 28.04 -7.98 -14.37
C ASN A 175 28.70 -8.65 -15.59
N GLU A 176 28.35 -9.89 -15.90
CA GLU A 176 28.95 -10.61 -17.03
C GLU A 176 28.52 -10.05 -18.40
N THR A 177 27.26 -9.61 -18.53
CA THR A 177 26.64 -9.27 -19.83
C THR A 177 26.73 -7.78 -20.16
N VAL A 178 26.64 -6.90 -19.17
CA VAL A 178 26.63 -5.44 -19.38
C VAL A 178 28.02 -4.84 -19.20
N SER A 179 28.79 -5.26 -18.20
CA SER A 179 30.12 -4.66 -17.97
C SER A 179 31.11 -4.93 -19.11
N LYS A 180 30.99 -6.08 -19.79
CA LYS A 180 31.88 -6.50 -20.88
C LYS A 180 31.55 -5.89 -22.24
N ASN A 181 30.30 -5.45 -22.44
CA ASN A 181 29.81 -4.95 -23.73
C ASN A 181 29.76 -3.41 -23.80
N LEU A 182 30.16 -2.72 -22.73
CA LEU A 182 30.19 -1.27 -22.69
C LEU A 182 31.53 -0.75 -23.20
N ASN A 183 31.48 -0.03 -24.32
CA ASN A 183 32.64 0.64 -24.87
C ASN A 183 32.74 2.04 -24.25
N TRP A 184 33.61 2.18 -23.25
CA TRP A 184 33.75 3.39 -22.41
C TRP A 184 34.31 4.62 -23.14
N GLU A 185 34.64 4.50 -24.43
CA GLU A 185 35.18 5.59 -25.24
C GLU A 185 34.07 6.40 -25.95
N ALA A 186 32.84 5.88 -26.02
CA ALA A 186 31.71 6.51 -26.69
C ALA A 186 30.89 7.40 -25.71
N MET A 187 31.04 8.73 -25.83
CA MET A 187 30.43 9.72 -24.93
C MET A 187 28.89 9.68 -24.90
N ASP A 188 28.25 9.34 -26.01
CA ASP A 188 26.80 9.14 -26.15
C ASP A 188 26.30 7.94 -25.33
N GLN A 189 27.07 6.86 -25.28
CA GLN A 189 26.77 5.69 -24.44
C GLN A 189 26.90 6.02 -22.95
N ILE A 190 27.91 6.82 -22.56
CA ILE A 190 28.11 7.25 -21.17
C ILE A 190 26.91 8.06 -20.64
N VAL A 191 26.41 9.02 -21.43
CA VAL A 191 25.26 9.85 -21.04
C VAL A 191 24.00 8.99 -20.88
N SER A 192 23.77 8.05 -21.80
CA SER A 192 22.64 7.12 -21.70
C SER A 192 22.73 6.22 -20.45
N LEU A 193 23.95 5.82 -20.07
CA LEU A 193 24.20 5.00 -18.88
C LEU A 193 23.96 5.76 -17.59
N ILE A 194 24.36 7.03 -17.53
CA ILE A 194 24.11 7.92 -16.38
C ILE A 194 22.61 8.14 -16.20
N LEU A 195 21.88 8.41 -17.29
CA LEU A 195 20.42 8.52 -17.27
C LEU A 195 19.77 7.22 -16.80
N PHE A 196 20.22 6.08 -17.30
CA PHE A 196 19.73 4.77 -16.86
C PHE A 196 20.02 4.51 -15.37
N ALA A 197 21.23 4.85 -14.90
CA ALA A 197 21.64 4.72 -13.50
C ALA A 197 20.84 5.64 -12.56
N LEU A 198 20.35 6.79 -13.03
CA LEU A 198 19.46 7.68 -12.28
C LEU A 198 18.00 7.20 -12.29
N LEU A 199 17.52 6.66 -13.41
CA LEU A 199 16.15 6.18 -13.56
C LEU A 199 15.91 4.82 -12.90
N LEU A 200 16.93 3.96 -12.83
CA LEU A 200 16.80 2.61 -12.28
C LEU A 200 16.43 2.61 -10.77
N PRO A 201 17.05 3.43 -9.89
CA PRO A 201 16.61 3.57 -8.50
C PRO A 201 15.15 4.02 -8.37
N LEU A 202 14.68 4.93 -9.23
CA LEU A 202 13.29 5.37 -9.26
C LEU A 202 12.35 4.22 -9.68
N GLY A 203 12.72 3.48 -10.73
CA GLY A 203 11.99 2.30 -11.17
C GLY A 203 11.92 1.22 -10.09
N VAL A 204 13.04 0.90 -9.44
CA VAL A 204 13.12 -0.05 -8.32
C VAL A 204 12.27 0.43 -7.14
N TRP A 205 12.28 1.73 -6.84
CA TRP A 205 11.47 2.28 -5.77
C TRP A 205 9.96 2.13 -6.05
N VAL A 206 9.51 2.48 -7.27
CA VAL A 206 8.11 2.29 -7.68
C VAL A 206 7.74 0.81 -7.67
N TRP A 207 8.59 -0.05 -8.23
CA TRP A 207 8.39 -1.51 -8.25
C TRP A 207 8.25 -2.08 -6.84
N ARG A 208 9.13 -1.66 -5.92
CA ARG A 208 9.09 -2.04 -4.50
C ARG A 208 7.78 -1.64 -3.85
N GLN A 209 7.32 -0.40 -4.02
CA GLN A 209 6.05 0.05 -3.43
C GLN A 209 4.86 -0.81 -3.89
N ASN A 210 4.83 -1.18 -5.17
CA ASN A 210 3.77 -2.00 -5.74
C ASN A 210 3.84 -3.45 -5.26
N ILE A 211 5.01 -4.08 -5.33
CA ILE A 211 5.19 -5.45 -4.81
C ILE A 211 4.88 -5.51 -3.33
N GLU A 212 5.32 -4.53 -2.54
CA GLU A 212 5.09 -4.56 -1.10
C GLU A 212 3.59 -4.53 -0.77
N MET A 213 2.79 -3.83 -1.59
CA MET A 213 1.33 -3.85 -1.46
C MET A 213 0.74 -5.23 -1.76
N PHE A 214 1.16 -5.93 -2.80
CA PHE A 214 0.57 -7.22 -3.16
C PHE A 214 1.12 -8.39 -2.33
N VAL A 215 2.44 -8.55 -2.32
CA VAL A 215 3.13 -9.69 -1.71
C VAL A 215 3.05 -9.64 -0.18
N PHE A 216 3.13 -8.44 0.42
CA PHE A 216 3.13 -8.29 1.88
C PHE A 216 1.80 -7.81 2.45
N SER A 217 0.72 -7.75 1.68
CA SER A 217 -0.61 -7.35 2.19
C SER A 217 -1.01 -8.14 3.46
N LYS A 218 -0.95 -9.48 3.38
CA LYS A 218 -1.31 -10.37 4.49
C LYS A 218 -0.37 -10.21 5.70
N SER A 219 0.93 -10.10 5.45
CA SER A 219 1.93 -9.86 6.51
C SER A 219 1.67 -8.53 7.22
N ASN A 220 1.48 -7.45 6.45
CA ASN A 220 1.19 -6.12 6.97
C ASN A 220 -0.12 -6.12 7.78
N ASN A 221 -1.15 -6.82 7.31
CA ASN A 221 -2.41 -6.95 8.05
C ASN A 221 -2.21 -7.66 9.39
N TYR A 222 -1.45 -8.75 9.46
CA TYR A 222 -1.16 -9.43 10.73
C TYR A 222 -0.33 -8.57 11.68
N LEU A 223 0.69 -7.86 11.18
CA LEU A 223 1.48 -6.94 11.99
C LEU A 223 0.64 -5.76 12.50
N GLU A 224 -0.27 -5.24 11.67
CA GLU A 224 -1.21 -4.19 12.07
C GLU A 224 -2.19 -4.70 13.13
N LEU A 225 -2.70 -5.93 13.00
CA LEU A 225 -3.58 -6.56 13.99
C LEU A 225 -2.86 -6.78 15.33
N ALA A 226 -1.60 -7.22 15.30
CA ALA A 226 -0.75 -7.29 16.49
C ALA A 226 -0.56 -5.92 17.15
N ARG A 227 -0.38 -4.86 16.35
CA ARG A 227 -0.29 -3.49 16.84
C ARG A 227 -1.61 -3.02 17.47
N ILE A 228 -2.74 -3.30 16.84
CA ILE A 228 -4.08 -2.99 17.37
C ILE A 228 -4.27 -3.66 18.72
N LEU A 229 -4.01 -4.97 18.83
CA LEU A 229 -4.16 -5.72 20.08
C LEU A 229 -3.24 -5.18 21.19
N ARG A 230 -1.99 -4.81 20.86
CA ARG A 230 -1.09 -4.13 21.81
C ARG A 230 -1.68 -2.82 22.31
N THR A 231 -2.25 -2.01 21.42
CA THR A 231 -2.90 -0.74 21.79
C THR A 231 -4.14 -0.99 22.64
N VAL A 232 -5.00 -1.95 22.27
CA VAL A 232 -6.19 -2.33 23.04
C VAL A 232 -5.81 -2.80 24.45
N LYS A 233 -4.70 -3.52 24.61
CA LYS A 233 -4.18 -3.94 25.92
C LYS A 233 -3.83 -2.76 26.84
N THR A 234 -3.40 -1.62 26.31
CA THR A 234 -3.00 -0.46 27.13
C THR A 234 -4.18 0.24 27.81
N PHE A 235 -5.42 -0.03 27.37
CA PHE A 235 -6.61 0.47 28.04
C PHE A 235 -6.89 -0.35 29.31
N PRO A 236 -7.45 0.27 30.37
CA PRO A 236 -7.77 -0.43 31.61
C PRO A 236 -8.69 -1.63 31.33
N LYS A 237 -8.49 -2.71 32.12
CA LYS A 237 -9.19 -4.00 31.97
C LYS A 237 -10.70 -3.80 31.74
N PHE A 238 -11.20 -4.50 30.73
CA PHE A 238 -12.62 -4.46 30.34
C PHE A 238 -13.48 -5.18 31.36
#